data_AF-A0A1T4KM97-F1
#
_entry.id   AF-A0A1T4KM97-F1
#
_cell.length_a   1.000
_cell.length_b   1.000
_cell.length_c   1.000
_cell.angle_alpha   90.00
_cell.angle_beta   90.00
_cell.angle_gamma   90.00
#
_symmetry.space_group_name_H-M   'P 1'
#
loop_
_entity.id
_entity.type
_entity.pdbx_description
1 polymer ?
#
loop_
_entity_poly.entity_id
_entity_poly.type
_entity_poly.pdbx_seq_one_letter_code
_entity_poly.pdbx_strand_id
1 'polypeptide(L)' 'MISSRIETAGTLVLEKDRYELSPRLMELREKIHNEEYLNNAIQQIAQVISKKLVEDPEELQFRD' A
#
# COMPACT_ATOMS: atom_id res chain seq x y z
N MET A 1 -17.79 -13.52 -27.44
CA MET A 1 -18.39 -13.28 -26.11
C MET A 1 -17.29 -12.77 -25.21
N ILE A 2 -17.50 -11.63 -24.58
CA ILE A 2 -16.47 -10.84 -23.89
C ILE A 2 -16.31 -11.41 -22.48
N SER A 3 -15.17 -12.06 -22.19
CA SER A 3 -14.87 -12.56 -20.85
C SER A 3 -14.33 -11.41 -20.02
N SER A 4 -15.17 -10.93 -19.10
CA SER A 4 -14.86 -9.88 -18.12
C SER A 4 -13.61 -10.25 -17.30
N ARG A 5 -12.56 -9.42 -17.37
CA ARG A 5 -11.48 -9.43 -16.38
C ARG A 5 -12.07 -8.94 -15.06
N ILE A 6 -12.16 -9.82 -14.07
CA ILE A 6 -12.44 -9.42 -12.69
C ILE A 6 -11.11 -8.93 -12.14
N GLU A 7 -10.99 -7.62 -11.96
CA GLU A 7 -9.90 -7.00 -11.21
C GLU A 7 -10.12 -7.33 -9.73
N THR A 8 -9.65 -8.50 -9.31
CA THR A 8 -9.55 -8.83 -7.89
C THR A 8 -8.45 -7.96 -7.29
N ALA A 9 -8.84 -6.84 -6.69
CA ALA A 9 -8.03 -6.14 -5.72
C ALA A 9 -7.51 -7.18 -4.72
N GLY A 10 -6.19 -7.42 -4.74
CA GLY A 10 -5.53 -8.42 -3.93
C GLY A 10 -5.74 -8.15 -2.45
N THR A 11 -6.82 -8.68 -1.88
CA THR A 11 -7.01 -8.72 -0.44
C THR A 11 -5.99 -9.74 0.07
N LEU A 12 -4.91 -9.25 0.67
CA LEU A 12 -3.96 -10.08 1.41
C LEU A 12 -4.70 -10.67 2.62
N VAL A 13 -5.29 -11.85 2.43
CA VAL A 13 -5.82 -12.65 3.53
C VAL A 13 -4.62 -13.20 4.29
N LEU A 14 -4.23 -12.50 5.36
CA LEU A 14 -3.24 -13.01 6.30
C LEU A 14 -3.86 -14.26 6.97
N GLU A 15 -3.35 -15.44 6.60
CA GLU A 15 -3.68 -16.69 7.30
C GLU A 15 -3.41 -16.47 8.80
N LYS A 16 -4.42 -16.80 9.61
CA LYS A 16 -4.39 -16.61 11.07
C LYS A 16 -3.49 -17.66 11.71
N ASP A 17 -2.22 -17.68 11.33
CA ASP A 17 -1.23 -18.42 12.08
C ASP A 17 -1.06 -17.72 13.42
N ARG A 18 -1.00 -18.54 14.48
CA ARG A 18 -0.92 -18.11 15.89
C ARG A 18 0.44 -17.53 16.24
N TYR A 19 1.00 -16.70 15.37
CA TYR A 19 2.14 -15.86 15.71
C TYR A 19 1.58 -14.65 16.44
N GLU A 20 1.93 -14.52 17.72
CA GLU A 20 1.69 -13.30 18.47
C GLU A 20 2.30 -12.14 17.68
N LEU A 21 1.43 -11.36 17.02
CA LEU A 21 1.86 -10.21 16.24
C LEU A 21 2.64 -9.29 17.16
N SER A 22 3.77 -8.76 16.68
CA SER A 22 4.52 -7.80 17.47
C SER A 22 3.60 -6.63 17.85
N PRO A 23 3.76 -6.02 19.05
CA PRO A 23 2.93 -4.91 19.48
C PRO A 23 2.84 -3.79 18.43
N ARG A 24 3.95 -3.54 17.73
CA ARG A 24 4.04 -2.57 16.64
C ARG A 24 3.14 -2.93 15.44
N LEU A 25 3.03 -4.21 15.08
CA LEU A 25 2.13 -4.68 14.02
C LEU A 25 0.66 -4.57 14.45
N MET A 26 0.36 -4.80 15.73
CA MET A 26 -0.98 -4.60 16.28
C MET A 26 -1.40 -3.13 16.24
N GLU A 27 -0.53 -2.23 16.70
CA GLU A 27 -0.76 -0.78 16.59
C GLU A 27 -0.94 -0.33 15.13
N LEU A 28 -0.15 -0.89 14.22
CA LEU A 28 -0.29 -0.57 12.80
C LEU A 28 -1.64 -1.04 12.25
N ARG A 29 -2.11 -2.23 12.66
CA ARG A 29 -3.45 -2.72 12.32
C ARG A 29 -4.53 -1.74 12.78
N GLU A 30 -4.40 -1.14 13.96
CA GLU A 30 -5.36 -0.12 14.40
C GLU A 30 -5.24 1.16 13.57
N LYS A 31 -4.01 1.63 13.33
CA LYS A 31 -3.72 2.86 12.58
C LYS A 31 -4.21 2.80 11.12
N ILE A 32 -4.15 1.66 10.44
CA ILE A 32 -4.63 1.52 9.06
C ILE A 32 -6.16 1.64 8.92
N HIS A 33 -6.94 1.56 10.00
CA HIS A 33 -8.39 1.80 9.96
C HIS A 33 -8.76 3.26 10.23
N ASN A 34 -7.77 4.10 10.57
CA ASN A 34 -7.98 5.53 10.78
C ASN A 34 -7.81 6.27 9.45
N GLU A 35 -8.90 6.85 8.94
CA GLU A 35 -8.91 7.57 7.66
C GLU A 35 -7.95 8.78 7.64
N GLU A 36 -7.84 9.53 8.74
CA GLU A 36 -6.93 10.66 8.84
C GLU A 36 -5.47 10.20 8.74
N TYR A 37 -5.14 9.10 9.42
CA TYR A 37 -3.81 8.49 9.33
C TYR A 37 -3.49 8.05 7.90
N LEU A 38 -4.43 7.36 7.24
CA LEU A 38 -4.27 6.92 5.86
C LEU A 38 -4.09 8.09 4.90
N ASN A 39 -4.94 9.12 5.00
CA ASN A 39 -4.88 10.29 4.13
C ASN A 39 -3.53 11.01 4.25
N ASN A 40 -3.03 11.19 5.47
CA ASN A 40 -1.71 11.77 5.71
C ASN A 40 -0.58 10.91 5.15
N ALA A 41 -0.67 9.58 5.28
CA ALA A 41 0.32 8.66 4.73
C ALA A 41 0.32 8.70 3.19
N ILE A 42 -0.86 8.68 2.57
CA ILE A 42 -1.03 8.77 1.11
C ILE A 42 -0.44 10.07 0.57
N GLN A 43 -0.70 11.20 1.23
CA GLN A 43 -0.14 12.49 0.83
C GLN A 43 1.40 12.50 0.87
N GLN A 44 1.99 11.95 1.94
CA GLN A 44 3.45 11.86 2.06
C GLN A 44 4.05 10.97 0.97
N ILE A 45 3.43 9.82 0.70
CA ILE A 45 3.86 8.93 -0.38
C ILE A 45 3.79 9.65 -1.73
N ALA A 46 2.68 10.36 -2.01
CA ALA A 46 2.52 11.14 -3.23
C ALA A 46 3.58 12.24 -3.37
N GLN A 47 3.91 12.95 -2.30
CA GLN A 47 4.97 13.97 -2.30
C GLN A 47 6.34 13.36 -2.61
N VAL A 48 6.69 12.24 -1.96
CA VAL A 48 7.97 11.56 -2.18
C VAL A 48 8.08 11.03 -3.60
N ILE A 49 7.03 10.40 -4.12
CA ILE A 49 6.99 9.91 -5.51
C ILE A 49 7.10 11.07 -6.49
N SER A 50 6.34 12.16 -6.28
CA SER A 50 6.39 13.33 -7.14
C SER A 50 7.78 13.95 -7.19
N LYS A 51 8.43 14.05 -6.02
CA LYS A 51 9.81 14.55 -5.93
C LYS A 51 10.77 13.64 -6.70
N LYS A 52 10.69 12.32 -6.50
CA LYS A 52 11.53 11.35 -7.21
C LYS A 52 11.32 11.38 -8.72
N LEU A 53 10.09 11.49 -9.21
CA LEU A 53 9.79 11.61 -10.64
C LEU A 53 10.43 12.84 -11.30
N VAL A 54 10.52 13.96 -10.55
CA VAL A 54 11.15 15.18 -11.05
C VAL A 54 12.68 15.07 -11.02
N GLU A 55 13.24 14.47 -9.97
CA GLU A 55 14.68 14.34 -9.78
C GLU A 55 15.31 13.26 -10.68
N ASP A 56 14.62 12.13 -10.85
CA ASP A 56 15.05 11.01 -11.69
C ASP A 56 13.83 10.32 -12.34
N PRO A 57 13.42 10.77 -13.54
CA PRO A 57 12.26 10.22 -14.24
C PRO A 57 12.46 8.78 -14.74
N GLU A 58 13.69 8.27 -14.74
CA GLU A 58 14.01 6.91 -15.19
C GLU A 58 13.97 5.90 -14.03
N GLU A 59 14.14 6.34 -12.76
CA GLU A 59 14.15 5.47 -11.56
C GLU A 59 12.83 4.70 -11.38
N LEU A 60 11.72 5.29 -11.81
CA LEU A 60 10.38 4.71 -11.69
C LEU A 60 9.87 4.05 -12.98
N GLN A 61 10.70 3.99 -14.03
CA GLN A 61 10.37 3.18 -15.20
C GLN A 61 10.44 1.71 -14.80
N PHE A 62 9.28 1.08 -14.68
CA PHE A 62 9.16 -0.35 -14.46
C PHE A 62 9.94 -1.07 -15.57
N ARG A 63 10.99 -1.81 -15.18
CA ARG A 63 11.62 -2.78 -16.07
C ARG A 63 10.63 -3.93 -16.26
N ASP A 64 10.13 -4.08 -17.49
CA ASP A 64 9.30 -5.20 -17.95
C ASP A 64 9.94 -6.58 -17.68
#